data_AF-A0A3D2NG26-F1
#
_entry.id   AF-A0A3D2NG26-F1
#
_cell.length_a   1.000
_cell.length_b   1.000
_cell.length_c   1.000
_cell.angle_alpha   90.00
_cell.angle_beta   90.00
_cell.angle_gamma   90.00
#
_symmetry.space_group_name_H-M   'P 1'
#
loop_
_entity.id
_entity.type
_entity.pdbx_description
1 polymer ?
#
loop_
_entity_poly.entity_id
_entity_poly.type
_entity_poly.pdbx_seq_one_letter_code
_entity_poly.pdbx_strand_id
1 'polypeptide(L)'
;MTEIITAELVSIDEPLGADKRAVIEALAQRVAAQGRADDGARLAADAWAREEKDETGLPGGIAIPHAKSAAVTQASLAFARLAPPVDFGAPDGGADLVFLIAAPDTAAEEHLAVLSKLARSLMRDDFTAGLRQATTAEEVLEIVRGAIADEPAPASAAPTSRREAAAAASRNEGAPTIDGRPARIVAVTACATGIAHTFMAGGAPPPGGGG
;
A
#
# COMPACT_ATOMS: atom_id res chain seq x y z
N MET A 1 -7.64 5.77 -18.93
CA MET A 1 -7.94 4.68 -17.98
C MET A 1 -9.11 5.13 -17.13
N THR A 2 -10.15 4.30 -16.99
CA THR A 2 -11.26 4.60 -16.09
C THR A 2 -10.78 4.53 -14.64
N GLU A 3 -11.17 5.50 -13.84
CA GLU A 3 -10.77 5.60 -12.44
C GLU A 3 -11.48 4.51 -11.60
N ILE A 4 -10.71 3.52 -11.14
CA ILE A 4 -11.23 2.36 -10.40
C ILE A 4 -11.46 2.63 -8.92
N ILE A 5 -10.84 3.65 -8.33
CA ILE A 5 -10.98 4.00 -6.91
C ILE A 5 -11.13 5.51 -6.75
N THR A 6 -11.98 5.91 -5.82
CA THR A 6 -12.24 7.30 -5.41
C THR A 6 -12.30 7.39 -3.88
N ALA A 7 -12.28 8.59 -3.32
CA ALA A 7 -12.35 8.78 -1.87
C ALA A 7 -13.65 8.22 -1.28
N GLU A 8 -14.76 8.26 -2.01
CA GLU A 8 -16.07 7.77 -1.58
C GLU A 8 -16.14 6.24 -1.49
N LEU A 9 -15.22 5.54 -2.16
CA LEU A 9 -15.06 4.08 -2.11
C LEU A 9 -14.12 3.63 -0.98
N VAL A 10 -13.59 4.55 -0.19
CA VAL A 10 -12.71 4.29 0.94
C VAL A 10 -13.51 4.40 2.25
N SER A 11 -13.37 3.38 3.11
CA SER A 11 -13.90 3.39 4.48
C SER A 11 -12.72 3.25 5.45
N ILE A 12 -12.61 4.14 6.42
CA ILE A 12 -11.53 4.11 7.41
C ILE A 12 -12.13 4.04 8.80
N ASP A 13 -11.87 2.93 9.50
CA ASP A 13 -12.28 2.70 10.89
C ASP A 13 -13.81 2.85 11.09
N GLU A 14 -14.59 2.60 10.02
CA GLU A 14 -16.04 2.61 10.02
C GLU A 14 -16.60 1.22 10.40
N PRO A 15 -17.75 1.16 11.11
CA PRO A 15 -18.37 -0.11 11.46
C PRO A 15 -19.06 -0.75 10.24
N LEU A 16 -18.34 -1.62 9.52
CA LEU A 16 -18.85 -2.33 8.33
C LEU A 16 -19.48 -3.70 8.65
N GLY A 17 -19.54 -4.07 9.93
CA GLY A 17 -20.05 -5.36 10.39
C GLY A 17 -19.01 -6.15 11.17
N ALA A 18 -19.44 -7.28 11.76
CA ALA A 18 -18.60 -8.11 12.64
C ALA A 18 -18.07 -9.39 11.95
N ASP A 19 -18.51 -9.68 10.74
CA ASP A 19 -18.11 -10.85 9.97
C ASP A 19 -17.84 -10.50 8.50
N LYS A 20 -17.13 -11.40 7.81
CA LYS A 20 -16.69 -11.17 6.43
C LYS A 20 -17.85 -10.94 5.47
N ARG A 21 -19.02 -11.56 5.70
CA ARG A 21 -20.20 -11.38 4.86
C ARG A 21 -20.75 -9.96 4.99
N ALA A 22 -20.89 -9.48 6.22
CA ALA A 22 -21.34 -8.11 6.48
C ALA A 22 -20.39 -7.06 5.87
N VAL A 23 -19.08 -7.28 5.96
CA VAL A 23 -18.07 -6.40 5.33
C VAL A 23 -18.22 -6.39 3.81
N ILE A 24 -18.36 -7.56 3.18
CA ILE A 24 -18.59 -7.68 1.71
C ILE A 24 -19.88 -6.96 1.31
N GLU A 25 -20.97 -7.17 2.04
CA GLU A 25 -22.25 -6.50 1.80
C GLU A 25 -22.11 -4.97 1.89
N ALA A 26 -21.47 -4.46 2.95
CA ALA A 26 -21.27 -3.02 3.14
C ALA A 26 -20.45 -2.38 2.01
N LEU A 27 -19.35 -3.02 1.61
CA LEU A 27 -18.50 -2.52 0.51
C LEU A 27 -19.23 -2.58 -0.84
N ALA A 28 -20.00 -3.64 -1.12
CA ALA A 28 -20.80 -3.74 -2.34
C ALA A 28 -21.90 -2.66 -2.41
N GLN A 29 -22.56 -2.38 -1.28
CA GLN A 29 -23.53 -1.28 -1.20
C GLN A 29 -22.87 0.08 -1.44
N ARG A 30 -21.66 0.30 -0.93
CA ARG A 30 -20.89 1.52 -1.20
C ARG A 30 -20.57 1.68 -2.69
N VAL A 31 -20.18 0.61 -3.37
CA VAL A 31 -19.97 0.63 -4.84
C VAL A 31 -21.25 1.04 -5.57
N ALA A 32 -22.39 0.46 -5.20
CA ALA A 32 -23.68 0.80 -5.80
C ALA A 32 -24.11 2.25 -5.49
N ALA A 33 -23.88 2.74 -4.27
CA ALA A 33 -24.20 4.10 -3.87
C ALA A 33 -23.42 5.16 -4.68
N GLN A 34 -22.26 4.80 -5.24
CA GLN A 34 -21.48 5.65 -6.15
C GLN A 34 -21.89 5.52 -7.62
N GLY A 35 -22.98 4.83 -7.94
CA GLY A 35 -23.47 4.62 -9.30
C GLY A 35 -22.58 3.70 -10.16
N ARG A 36 -21.70 2.93 -9.51
CA ARG A 36 -20.76 2.01 -10.18
C ARG A 36 -21.28 0.58 -10.27
N ALA A 37 -22.43 0.32 -9.64
CA ALA A 37 -23.24 -0.88 -9.79
C ALA A 37 -24.73 -0.52 -9.66
N ASP A 38 -25.57 -1.20 -10.44
CA ASP A 38 -27.03 -1.00 -10.42
C ASP A 38 -27.70 -1.74 -9.25
N ASP A 39 -27.05 -2.77 -8.71
CA ASP A 39 -27.57 -3.59 -7.61
C ASP A 39 -26.44 -4.05 -6.67
N GLY A 40 -26.32 -3.36 -5.53
CA GLY A 40 -25.34 -3.68 -4.50
C GLY A 40 -25.60 -5.02 -3.81
N ALA A 41 -26.86 -5.46 -3.70
CA ALA A 41 -27.19 -6.75 -3.07
C ALA A 41 -26.78 -7.91 -3.97
N ARG A 42 -26.97 -7.77 -5.29
CA ARG A 42 -26.47 -8.76 -6.26
C ARG A 42 -24.95 -8.80 -6.30
N LEU A 43 -24.27 -7.65 -6.32
CA LEU A 43 -22.81 -7.61 -6.24
C LEU A 43 -22.29 -8.30 -4.96
N ALA A 44 -22.91 -8.04 -3.81
CA ALA A 44 -22.57 -8.69 -2.55
C ALA A 44 -22.76 -10.21 -2.63
N ALA A 45 -23.87 -10.68 -3.18
CA ALA A 45 -24.15 -12.10 -3.35
C ALA A 45 -23.15 -12.79 -4.28
N ASP A 46 -22.77 -12.15 -5.39
CA ASP A 46 -21.79 -12.68 -6.33
C ASP A 46 -20.38 -12.76 -5.70
N ALA A 47 -19.99 -11.76 -4.90
CA ALA A 47 -18.73 -11.76 -4.16
C ALA A 47 -18.72 -12.80 -3.03
N TRP A 48 -19.83 -12.90 -2.27
CA TRP A 48 -20.00 -13.91 -1.22
C TRP A 48 -19.93 -15.33 -1.77
N ALA A 49 -20.57 -15.60 -2.91
CA ALA A 49 -20.53 -16.91 -3.55
C ALA A 49 -19.13 -17.33 -4.05
N ARG A 50 -18.21 -16.38 -4.22
CA ARG A 50 -16.78 -16.63 -4.46
C ARG A 50 -16.06 -16.92 -3.15
N GLU A 51 -16.27 -16.07 -2.15
CA GLU A 51 -15.66 -16.18 -0.81
C GLU A 51 -16.00 -17.50 -0.10
N GLU A 52 -17.21 -18.03 -0.30
CA GLU A 52 -17.62 -19.33 0.27
C GLU A 52 -16.91 -20.53 -0.35
N LYS A 53 -16.41 -20.38 -1.59
CA LYS A 53 -15.72 -21.48 -2.28
C LYS A 53 -14.25 -21.52 -1.90
N ASP A 54 -13.61 -20.36 -1.96
CA ASP A 54 -12.22 -20.17 -1.63
C ASP A 54 -12.09 -18.84 -0.88
N GLU A 55 -11.64 -18.92 0.38
CA GLU A 55 -11.44 -17.74 1.21
C GLU A 55 -10.36 -16.82 0.61
N THR A 56 -10.56 -15.51 0.73
CA THR A 56 -9.68 -14.52 0.07
C THR A 56 -8.75 -13.79 1.03
N GLY A 57 -8.65 -14.27 2.27
CA GLY A 57 -7.66 -13.83 3.25
C GLY A 57 -6.23 -14.13 2.78
N LEU A 58 -5.36 -13.15 2.95
CA LEU A 58 -3.93 -13.22 2.69
C LEU A 58 -3.15 -12.90 3.98
N PRO A 59 -1.94 -13.46 4.15
CA PRO A 59 -1.07 -13.08 5.24
C PRO A 59 -0.82 -11.57 5.30
N GLY A 60 -0.56 -11.07 6.50
CA GLY A 60 -0.33 -9.66 6.77
C GLY A 60 -1.61 -8.87 7.00
N GLY A 61 -2.71 -9.51 7.40
CA GLY A 61 -3.98 -8.84 7.74
C GLY A 61 -4.74 -8.30 6.54
N ILE A 62 -4.71 -9.00 5.41
CA ILE A 62 -5.28 -8.53 4.14
C ILE A 62 -6.41 -9.45 3.68
N ALA A 63 -7.46 -8.91 3.08
CA ALA A 63 -8.46 -9.69 2.33
C ALA A 63 -8.76 -9.03 0.98
N ILE A 64 -9.00 -9.87 -0.04
CA ILE A 64 -9.26 -9.43 -1.42
C ILE A 64 -10.54 -10.05 -2.01
N PRO A 65 -11.72 -9.87 -1.36
CA PRO A 65 -12.97 -10.36 -1.92
C PRO A 65 -13.20 -9.76 -3.31
N HIS A 66 -13.70 -10.57 -4.25
CA HIS A 66 -13.82 -10.13 -5.64
C HIS A 66 -14.98 -10.79 -6.37
N ALA A 67 -15.57 -10.05 -7.31
CA ALA A 67 -16.65 -10.55 -8.16
C ALA A 67 -16.57 -9.99 -9.57
N LYS A 68 -16.86 -10.87 -10.54
CA LYS A 68 -17.42 -10.46 -11.83
C LYS A 68 -18.93 -10.55 -11.70
N SER A 69 -19.64 -9.45 -11.95
CA SER A 69 -21.09 -9.38 -11.76
C SER A 69 -21.73 -8.52 -12.84
N ALA A 70 -22.85 -8.97 -13.39
CA ALA A 70 -23.63 -8.16 -14.34
C ALA A 70 -24.36 -6.99 -13.65
N ALA A 71 -24.31 -6.89 -12.32
CA ALA A 71 -24.77 -5.70 -11.59
C ALA A 71 -23.76 -4.55 -11.67
N VAL A 72 -22.49 -4.84 -11.98
CA VAL A 72 -21.43 -3.82 -12.00
C VAL A 72 -21.42 -3.12 -13.36
N THR A 73 -21.59 -1.81 -13.34
CA THR A 73 -21.57 -0.96 -14.53
C THR A 73 -20.18 -0.39 -14.80
N GLN A 74 -19.39 -0.19 -13.73
CA GLN A 74 -18.02 0.31 -13.80
C GLN A 74 -17.11 -0.47 -12.86
N ALA A 75 -16.00 -0.98 -13.39
CA ALA A 75 -15.00 -1.67 -12.59
C ALA A 75 -14.47 -0.77 -11.47
N SER A 76 -14.46 -1.31 -10.25
CA SER A 76 -14.24 -0.54 -9.03
C SER A 76 -13.44 -1.33 -8.00
N LEU A 77 -12.66 -0.59 -7.22
CA LEU A 77 -11.91 -1.06 -6.06
C LEU A 77 -12.43 -0.27 -4.85
N ALA A 78 -13.15 -0.96 -3.97
CA ALA A 78 -13.57 -0.40 -2.69
C ALA A 78 -12.65 -0.91 -1.59
N PHE A 79 -12.25 -0.01 -0.69
CA PHE A 79 -11.29 -0.29 0.37
C PHE A 79 -11.91 -0.07 1.75
N ALA A 80 -11.56 -0.94 2.69
CA ALA A 80 -11.80 -0.74 4.11
C ALA A 80 -10.53 -0.94 4.93
N ARG A 81 -10.32 -0.05 5.89
CA ARG A 81 -9.54 -0.37 7.09
C ARG A 81 -10.50 -0.69 8.24
N LEU A 82 -10.45 -1.91 8.74
CA LEU A 82 -11.34 -2.44 9.79
C LEU A 82 -10.68 -2.34 11.16
N ALA A 83 -11.48 -1.91 12.15
CA ALA A 83 -11.14 -1.94 13.55
C ALA A 83 -12.38 -2.38 14.36
N PRO A 84 -12.45 -3.63 14.85
CA PRO A 84 -11.42 -4.66 14.86
C PRO A 84 -11.25 -5.38 13.49
N PRO A 85 -10.14 -6.12 13.29
CA PRO A 85 -9.96 -7.01 12.13
C PRO A 85 -11.03 -8.11 12.08
N VAL A 86 -11.36 -8.56 10.87
CA VAL A 86 -12.39 -9.59 10.63
C VAL A 86 -11.77 -10.83 9.99
N ASP A 87 -12.24 -12.03 10.38
CA ASP A 87 -11.72 -13.29 9.84
C ASP A 87 -12.15 -13.51 8.38
N PHE A 88 -11.15 -13.60 7.49
CA PHE A 88 -11.28 -13.90 6.07
C PHE A 88 -10.50 -15.17 5.68
N GLY A 89 -10.15 -16.04 6.65
CA GLY A 89 -9.52 -17.34 6.37
C GLY A 89 -7.99 -17.34 6.27
N ALA A 90 -7.34 -16.21 6.57
CA ALA A 90 -5.87 -16.16 6.58
C ALA A 90 -5.29 -16.91 7.79
N PRO A 91 -4.15 -17.60 7.65
CA PRO A 91 -3.59 -18.42 8.73
C PRO A 91 -3.03 -17.62 9.91
N ASP A 92 -2.78 -16.33 9.72
CA ASP A 92 -2.20 -15.41 10.70
C ASP A 92 -3.24 -14.50 11.39
N GLY A 93 -4.53 -14.69 11.11
CA GLY A 93 -5.64 -14.05 11.82
C GLY A 93 -6.54 -13.21 10.93
N GLY A 94 -7.28 -12.29 11.57
CA GLY A 94 -8.24 -11.43 10.88
C GLY A 94 -7.57 -10.37 9.99
N ALA A 95 -8.25 -10.00 8.91
CA ALA A 95 -7.85 -8.92 8.02
C ALA A 95 -8.34 -7.56 8.53
N ASP A 96 -7.44 -6.59 8.63
CA ASP A 96 -7.76 -5.19 8.85
C ASP A 96 -7.80 -4.40 7.54
N LEU A 97 -7.13 -4.84 6.48
CA LEU A 97 -7.17 -4.21 5.17
C LEU A 97 -7.99 -5.06 4.18
N VAL A 98 -9.14 -4.55 3.74
CA VAL A 98 -10.03 -5.28 2.83
C VAL A 98 -10.18 -4.52 1.52
N PHE A 99 -9.99 -5.21 0.40
CA PHE A 99 -10.10 -4.67 -0.95
C PHE A 99 -11.16 -5.44 -1.74
N LEU A 100 -12.37 -4.90 -1.83
CA LEU A 100 -13.40 -5.46 -2.71
C LEU A 100 -13.11 -5.05 -4.16
N ILE A 101 -12.83 -6.03 -5.03
CA ILE A 101 -12.74 -5.80 -6.47
C ILE A 101 -14.05 -6.19 -7.16
N ALA A 102 -14.74 -5.19 -7.69
CA ALA A 102 -15.98 -5.35 -8.44
C ALA A 102 -15.71 -5.11 -9.93
N ALA A 103 -16.03 -6.08 -10.78
CA ALA A 103 -15.87 -5.97 -12.23
C ALA A 103 -17.16 -6.35 -12.97
N PRO A 104 -17.48 -5.71 -14.11
CA PRO A 104 -18.52 -6.20 -15.01
C PRO A 104 -18.24 -7.66 -15.42
N ASP A 105 -19.28 -8.43 -15.71
CA ASP A 105 -19.14 -9.79 -16.25
C ASP A 105 -18.45 -9.81 -17.64
N THR A 106 -18.61 -8.72 -18.41
CA THR A 106 -17.93 -8.47 -19.68
C THR A 106 -16.53 -7.86 -19.53
N ALA A 107 -16.03 -7.68 -18.30
CA ALA A 107 -14.75 -7.02 -18.05
C ALA A 107 -13.59 -7.71 -18.78
N ALA A 108 -12.86 -6.93 -19.59
CA ALA A 108 -11.69 -7.36 -20.34
C ALA A 108 -10.50 -7.71 -19.43
N GLU A 109 -9.54 -8.47 -19.98
CA GLU A 109 -8.28 -8.90 -19.33
C GLU A 109 -7.49 -7.76 -18.67
N GLU A 110 -7.66 -6.51 -19.12
CA GLU A 110 -7.04 -5.32 -18.52
C GLU A 110 -7.40 -5.15 -17.03
N HIS A 111 -8.60 -5.56 -16.61
CA HIS A 111 -9.00 -5.55 -15.21
C HIS A 111 -8.26 -6.62 -14.38
N LEU A 112 -7.91 -7.76 -14.98
CA LEU A 112 -7.07 -8.78 -14.33
C LEU A 112 -5.61 -8.32 -14.20
N ALA A 113 -5.14 -7.47 -15.12
CA ALA A 113 -3.83 -6.85 -15.01
C ALA A 113 -3.73 -5.90 -13.80
N VAL A 114 -4.80 -5.14 -13.50
CA VAL A 114 -4.89 -4.30 -12.28
C VAL A 114 -4.80 -5.16 -11.01
N LEU A 115 -5.48 -6.31 -10.98
CA LEU A 115 -5.40 -7.26 -9.86
C LEU A 115 -3.98 -7.76 -9.62
N SER A 116 -3.28 -8.12 -10.69
CA SER A 116 -1.89 -8.59 -10.63
C SER A 116 -0.91 -7.50 -10.17
N LYS A 117 -1.23 -6.21 -10.41
CA LYS A 117 -0.48 -5.08 -9.86
C LYS A 117 -0.79 -4.87 -8.38
N LEU A 118 -2.06 -4.85 -8.00
CA LEU A 118 -2.48 -4.69 -6.61
C LEU A 118 -1.92 -5.81 -5.72
N ALA A 119 -2.02 -7.07 -6.14
CA ALA A 119 -1.50 -8.22 -5.39
C ALA A 119 0.01 -8.11 -5.09
N ARG A 120 0.81 -7.62 -6.04
CA ARG A 120 2.25 -7.38 -5.82
C ARG A 120 2.49 -6.25 -4.83
N SER A 121 1.69 -5.18 -4.88
CA SER A 121 1.80 -4.06 -3.95
C SER A 121 1.37 -4.44 -2.53
N LEU A 122 0.39 -5.33 -2.37
CA LEU A 122 -0.05 -5.86 -1.08
C LEU A 122 1.04 -6.65 -0.34
N MET A 123 2.03 -7.20 -1.06
CA MET A 123 3.18 -7.89 -0.45
C MET A 123 4.25 -6.94 0.07
N ARG A 124 4.09 -5.62 -0.10
CA ARG A 124 5.08 -4.63 0.33
C ARG A 124 4.70 -4.02 1.68
N ASP A 125 5.60 -4.15 2.65
CA ASP A 125 5.39 -3.64 4.02
C ASP A 125 5.16 -2.13 4.06
N ASP A 126 5.89 -1.36 3.24
CA ASP A 126 5.75 0.09 3.17
C ASP A 126 4.36 0.52 2.67
N PHE A 127 3.81 -0.21 1.69
CA PHE A 127 2.47 0.02 1.16
C PHE A 127 1.39 -0.24 2.22
N THR A 128 1.43 -1.42 2.86
CA THR A 128 0.41 -1.79 3.85
C THR A 128 0.54 -0.97 5.14
N ALA A 129 1.75 -0.61 5.55
CA ALA A 129 1.97 0.31 6.66
C ALA A 129 1.44 1.72 6.36
N GLY A 130 1.61 2.21 5.12
CA GLY A 130 1.04 3.49 4.68
C GLY A 130 -0.48 3.51 4.82
N LEU A 131 -1.16 2.46 4.36
CA LEU A 131 -2.62 2.34 4.48
C LEU A 131 -3.11 2.28 5.93
N ARG A 132 -2.34 1.65 6.82
CA ARG A 132 -2.64 1.60 8.27
C ARG A 132 -2.40 2.93 8.98
N GLN A 133 -1.54 3.79 8.43
CA GLN A 133 -1.23 5.10 9.00
C GLN A 133 -2.07 6.22 8.41
N ALA A 134 -2.66 6.01 7.22
CA ALA A 134 -3.52 7.00 6.57
C ALA A 134 -4.67 7.43 7.50
N THR A 135 -4.91 8.72 7.57
CA THR A 135 -5.93 9.34 8.41
C THR A 135 -7.12 9.86 7.60
N THR A 136 -6.98 9.90 6.27
CA THR A 136 -8.00 10.40 5.35
C THR A 136 -8.19 9.46 4.15
N ALA A 137 -9.37 9.52 3.54
CA ALA A 137 -9.69 8.75 2.34
C ALA A 137 -8.79 9.16 1.16
N GLU A 138 -8.43 10.44 1.10
CA GLU A 138 -7.53 11.01 0.11
C GLU A 138 -6.10 10.45 0.24
N GLU A 139 -5.57 10.30 1.46
CA GLU A 139 -4.26 9.68 1.67
C GLU A 139 -4.23 8.22 1.21
N VAL A 140 -5.28 7.44 1.53
CA VAL A 140 -5.44 6.07 1.01
C VAL A 140 -5.46 6.07 -0.51
N LEU A 141 -6.24 6.96 -1.10
CA LEU A 141 -6.39 7.08 -2.54
C LEU A 141 -5.06 7.33 -3.23
N GLU A 142 -4.25 8.26 -2.72
CA GLU A 142 -2.92 8.55 -3.26
C GLU A 142 -1.96 7.37 -3.13
N ILE A 143 -1.97 6.67 -1.99
CA ILE A 143 -1.16 5.45 -1.77
C ILE A 143 -1.53 4.36 -2.79
N VAL A 144 -2.83 4.08 -2.95
CA VAL A 144 -3.33 3.06 -3.88
C VAL A 144 -3.04 3.45 -5.33
N ARG A 145 -3.23 4.71 -5.70
CA ARG A 145 -2.94 5.22 -7.06
C ARG A 145 -1.47 5.06 -7.42
N GLY A 146 -0.55 5.45 -6.53
CA GLY A 146 0.89 5.25 -6.75
C GLY A 146 1.22 3.78 -7.01
N ALA A 147 0.61 2.86 -6.25
CA ALA A 147 0.84 1.42 -6.39
C ALA A 147 0.31 0.80 -7.70
N ILE A 148 -0.72 1.37 -8.32
CA ILE A 148 -1.29 0.85 -9.58
C ILE A 148 -0.73 1.56 -10.84
N ALA A 149 -0.11 2.73 -10.68
CA ALA A 149 0.37 3.59 -11.78
C ALA A 149 1.79 3.27 -12.31
N ASP A 150 2.45 2.20 -11.86
CA ASP A 150 3.87 1.91 -12.16
C ASP A 150 4.86 3.01 -11.70
N GLU A 151 4.45 3.87 -10.77
CA GLU A 151 5.35 4.82 -10.11
C GLU A 151 5.84 4.24 -8.77
N PRO A 152 7.16 4.27 -8.49
CA PRO A 152 7.65 3.88 -7.17
C PRO A 152 7.02 4.78 -6.13
N ALA A 153 6.45 4.17 -5.08
CA ALA A 153 5.85 4.87 -3.95
C ALA A 153 6.78 6.00 -3.48
N PRO A 154 6.27 7.22 -3.22
CA PRO A 154 7.11 8.29 -2.75
C PRO A 154 7.76 7.86 -1.43
N ALA A 155 9.09 7.83 -1.42
CA ALA A 155 9.87 7.58 -0.23
C ALA A 155 9.52 8.65 0.81
N SER A 156 8.84 8.22 1.88
CA SER A 156 8.73 8.89 3.18
C SER A 156 8.67 10.43 3.14
N ALA A 157 7.46 10.97 3.04
CA ALA A 157 7.16 12.26 3.67
C ALA A 157 6.59 11.96 5.07
N ALA A 158 7.47 11.81 6.05
CA ALA A 158 7.07 11.92 7.46
C ALA A 158 6.39 13.29 7.66
N PRO A 159 5.22 13.38 8.34
CA PRO A 159 4.67 14.66 8.73
C PRO A 159 5.55 15.23 9.84
N THR A 160 6.47 16.12 9.46
CA THR A 160 7.11 17.01 10.42
C THR A 160 6.22 18.21 10.67
N SER A 161 6.01 18.49 11.95
CA SER A 161 5.45 19.70 12.55
C SER A 161 3.94 19.75 12.84
N ARG A 162 3.60 19.28 14.06
CA ARG A 162 3.00 20.18 15.05
C ARG A 162 3.33 19.75 16.48
N ARG A 163 4.59 19.97 16.89
CA ARG A 163 4.90 20.38 18.25
C ARG A 163 6.25 21.09 18.26
N GLU A 164 6.36 22.06 19.16
CA GLU A 164 7.54 22.87 19.48
C GLU A 164 7.82 24.10 18.61
N ALA A 165 6.93 25.09 18.75
CA ALA A 165 7.38 26.48 18.85
C ALA A 165 7.50 26.84 20.34
N ALA A 166 8.71 26.73 20.90
CA ALA A 166 9.23 27.58 21.98
C ALA A 166 10.63 27.09 22.43
N ALA A 167 11.69 27.61 21.81
CA ALA A 167 12.93 27.99 22.49
C ALA A 167 13.96 28.47 21.45
N ALA A 168 14.06 29.80 21.30
CA ALA A 168 15.25 30.42 20.76
C ALA A 168 16.29 30.55 21.89
N ALA A 169 17.51 30.04 21.69
CA ALA A 169 18.75 30.81 21.80
C ALA A 169 20.01 29.92 21.81
N SER A 170 21.00 30.38 21.03
CA SER A 170 22.44 30.40 21.32
C SER A 170 23.37 29.39 20.60
N ARG A 171 24.19 30.00 19.74
CA ARG A 171 25.62 29.76 19.45
C ARG A 171 26.01 28.77 18.34
N ASN A 172 26.37 29.40 17.21
CA ASN A 172 27.52 29.14 16.34
C ASN A 172 28.65 28.30 16.98
N GLU A 173 29.05 27.20 16.35
CA GLU A 173 30.42 26.69 16.36
C GLU A 173 30.73 25.90 15.08
N GLY A 174 31.92 26.15 14.53
CA GLY A 174 32.37 25.71 13.20
C GLY A 174 32.74 24.22 13.09
N ALA A 175 32.88 23.78 11.83
CA ALA A 175 33.22 22.41 11.49
C ALA A 175 34.53 21.93 12.16
N PRO A 176 34.59 20.68 12.64
CA PRO A 176 35.78 20.16 13.31
C PRO A 176 36.96 20.08 12.34
N THR A 177 38.10 20.61 12.78
CA THR A 177 39.41 20.46 12.13
C THR A 177 40.28 19.54 12.95
N ILE A 178 41.05 18.65 12.30
CA ILE A 178 42.12 17.86 12.94
C ILE A 178 43.44 18.30 12.32
N ASP A 179 44.41 18.69 13.15
CA ASP A 179 45.72 19.24 12.76
C ASP A 179 45.65 20.38 11.71
N GLY A 180 44.74 21.32 11.93
CA GLY A 180 44.64 22.55 11.11
C GLY A 180 44.06 22.34 9.70
N ARG A 181 43.50 21.17 9.37
CA ARG A 181 42.81 20.92 8.10
C ARG A 181 41.34 20.53 8.33
N PRO A 182 40.42 20.85 7.40
CA PRO A 182 39.01 20.48 7.53
C PRO A 182 38.87 18.95 7.54
N ALA A 183 38.27 18.41 8.60
CA ALA A 183 38.11 16.97 8.73
C ALA A 183 37.05 16.46 7.74
N ARG A 184 37.34 15.33 7.08
CA ARG A 184 36.36 14.59 6.29
C ARG A 184 35.94 13.36 7.09
N ILE A 185 34.67 13.30 7.44
CA ILE A 185 34.09 12.17 8.17
C ILE A 185 33.69 11.11 7.14
N VAL A 186 34.22 9.90 7.28
CA VAL A 186 33.77 8.72 6.54
C VAL A 186 33.17 7.76 7.54
N ALA A 187 31.87 7.51 7.43
CA ALA A 187 31.18 6.54 8.27
C ALA A 187 31.24 5.16 7.60
N VAL A 188 31.74 4.17 8.33
CA VAL A 188 31.70 2.75 7.93
C VAL A 188 30.84 2.02 8.93
N THR A 189 29.72 1.47 8.48
CA THR A 189 28.81 0.68 9.32
C THR A 189 29.27 -0.78 9.32
N ALA A 190 29.68 -1.29 10.47
CA ALA A 190 29.96 -2.72 10.64
C ALA A 190 28.70 -3.45 11.13
N CYS A 191 28.31 -4.52 10.44
CA CYS A 191 27.28 -5.45 10.92
C CYS A 191 27.85 -6.28 12.08
N ALA A 192 27.07 -6.52 13.13
CA ALA A 192 27.48 -7.15 14.39
C ALA A 192 27.98 -8.62 14.28
N THR A 193 28.03 -9.19 13.08
CA THR A 193 28.47 -10.57 12.81
C THR A 193 29.89 -10.69 12.22
N GLY A 194 30.60 -9.58 11.99
CA GLY A 194 32.07 -9.59 11.90
C GLY A 194 32.72 -10.50 10.84
N ILE A 195 32.14 -10.62 9.64
CA ILE A 195 32.83 -11.24 8.48
C ILE A 195 32.98 -10.19 7.38
N ALA A 196 34.19 -9.66 7.23
CA ALA A 196 34.58 -8.82 6.11
C ALA A 196 34.98 -9.72 4.92
N HIS A 197 34.22 -9.67 3.83
CA HIS A 197 34.70 -10.12 2.53
C HIS A 197 35.21 -8.88 1.77
N THR A 198 36.52 -8.72 1.70
CA THR A 198 37.17 -7.69 0.88
C THR A 198 37.02 -8.04 -0.60
N PHE A 199 36.15 -7.33 -1.31
CA PHE A 199 36.11 -7.32 -2.77
C PHE A 199 37.14 -6.31 -3.29
N MET A 200 38.22 -6.79 -3.92
CA MET A 200 39.16 -5.94 -4.65
C MET A 200 38.52 -5.49 -5.97
N ALA A 201 38.29 -4.19 -6.14
CA ALA A 201 38.05 -3.60 -7.45
C ALA A 201 39.41 -3.37 -8.13
N GLY A 202 39.69 -4.18 -9.17
CA GLY A 202 40.91 -4.09 -9.97
C GLY A 202 40.95 -2.83 -10.85
N GLY A 203 41.98 -2.03 -10.61
CA GLY A 203 42.90 -1.42 -11.57
C GLY A 203 42.39 -0.99 -12.95
N ALA A 204 42.39 0.33 -13.13
CA ALA A 204 42.35 1.04 -14.41
C ALA A 204 43.45 0.61 -15.40
N PRO A 205 43.25 0.77 -16.73
CA PRO A 205 44.26 0.49 -17.75
C PRO A 205 45.41 1.53 -17.75
N PRO A 206 46.64 1.15 -18.14
CA PRO A 206 47.80 2.03 -18.15
C PRO A 206 47.78 3.05 -19.31
N PRO A 207 48.50 4.18 -19.17
CA PRO A 207 48.60 5.22 -20.20
C PRO A 207 49.49 4.78 -21.37
N GLY A 208 49.13 5.23 -22.56
CA GLY A 208 49.95 5.10 -23.75
C GLY A 208 51.22 5.96 -23.70
N GLY A 209 52.32 5.36 -24.17
CA GLY A 209 53.54 5.99 -24.70
C GLY A 209 54.14 4.94 -25.65
N GLY A 210 54.52 5.23 -26.89
CA GLY A 210 55.17 6.43 -27.40
C GLY A 210 56.68 6.18 -27.44
N GLY A 211 57.14 5.46 -28.46
CA GLY A 211 58.54 5.08 -28.71
C GLY A 211 58.64 4.04 -29.82
#